data_AF-A0A7V9DXQ8-F1
#
_entry.id   AF-A0A7V9DXQ8-F1
#
_cell.length_a   1.000
_cell.length_b   1.000
_cell.length_c   1.000
_cell.angle_alpha   90.00
_cell.angle_beta   90.00
_cell.angle_gamma   90.00
#
_symmetry.space_group_name_H-M   'P 1'
#
loop_
_entity.id
_entity.type
_entity.pdbx_description
1 polymer ?
#
loop_
_entity_poly.entity_id
_entity_poly.type
_entity_poly.pdbx_seq_one_letter_code
_entity_poly.pdbx_strand_id
1 'polypeptide(L)' 'MKPLAETVLTGDDAEKMQKLLDVLEDLDDVQQVYTTAALV' A
#
# COMPACT_ATOMS: atom_id res chain seq x y z
N MET A 1 -11.22 4.55 4.98
CA MET A 1 -12.05 3.62 4.19
C MET A 1 -11.61 2.18 4.51
N LYS A 2 -12.54 1.21 4.62
CA LYS A 2 -12.19 -0.21 4.82
C LYS A 2 -12.42 -0.97 3.50
N PRO A 3 -11.44 -1.75 3.01
CA PRO A 3 -11.62 -2.54 1.80
C PRO A 3 -12.62 -3.68 2.03
N LEU A 4 -13.38 -4.02 1.00
CA LEU A 4 -14.37 -5.13 1.03
C LEU A 4 -13.75 -6.49 0.72
N ALA A 5 -12.56 -6.48 0.10
CA ALA A 5 -11.77 -7.65 -0.24
C ALA A 5 -10.28 -7.25 -0.22
N GLU A 6 -9.41 -8.22 0.01
CA GLU A 6 -7.97 -8.03 0.06
C GLU A 6 -7.26 -8.76 -1.09
N THR A 7 -6.19 -8.15 -1.58
CA THR A 7 -5.29 -8.73 -2.58
C THR A 7 -3.98 -9.06 -1.89
N VAL A 8 -3.70 -10.35 -1.68
CA VAL A 8 -2.48 -10.79 -1.01
C VAL A 8 -1.29 -10.59 -1.94
N LEU A 9 -0.31 -9.81 -1.50
CA LEU A 9 1.00 -9.66 -2.14
C LEU A 9 2.06 -10.27 -1.23
N THR A 10 3.03 -10.98 -1.82
CA THR A 10 4.08 -11.68 -1.08
C THR A 10 5.45 -11.43 -1.70
N GLY A 11 6.50 -11.52 -0.90
CA GLY A 11 7.90 -11.45 -1.39
C GLY A 11 8.18 -10.14 -2.12
N ASP A 12 8.85 -10.21 -3.27
CA ASP A 12 9.29 -9.03 -4.03
C ASP A 12 8.17 -8.04 -4.37
N ASP A 13 6.95 -8.53 -4.62
CA ASP A 13 5.81 -7.67 -4.93
C ASP A 13 5.28 -6.96 -3.69
N ALA A 14 5.35 -7.60 -2.53
CA ALA A 14 5.05 -6.95 -1.25
C ALA A 14 6.10 -5.87 -0.92
N GLU A 15 7.39 -6.16 -1.15
CA GLU A 15 8.47 -5.18 -0.91
C GLU A 15 8.37 -3.96 -1.82
N LYS A 16 8.05 -4.16 -3.11
CA LYS A 16 7.84 -3.05 -4.04
C LYS A 16 6.64 -2.20 -3.64
N MET A 17 5.55 -2.86 -3.23
CA MET A 17 4.34 -2.16 -2.78
C MET A 17 4.62 -1.35 -1.51
N GLN A 18 5.38 -1.91 -0.56
CA GLN A 18 5.78 -1.19 0.65
C GLN A 18 6.54 0.10 0.30
N LYS A 19 7.57 0.00 -0.56
CA LYS A 19 8.35 1.18 -0.97
C LYS A 19 7.51 2.22 -1.70
N LEU A 20 6.52 1.79 -2.49
CA LEU A 20 5.60 2.71 -3.15
C LEU A 20 4.73 3.46 -2.13
N LEU A 21 4.19 2.74 -1.13
CA LEU A 21 3.39 3.34 -0.07
C LEU A 21 4.21 4.34 0.75
N ASP A 22 5.45 3.99 1.11
CA ASP A 22 6.35 4.87 1.84
C ASP A 22 6.58 6.20 1.08
N VAL A 23 6.80 6.12 -0.25
CA VAL A 23 6.97 7.32 -1.09
C VAL A 23 5.71 8.16 -1.15
N LEU A 24 4.53 7.53 -1.21
CA LEU A 24 3.25 8.25 -1.27
C LEU A 24 2.92 8.94 0.07
N GLU A 25 3.29 8.33 1.20
CA GLU A 25 3.09 8.91 2.53
C GLU A 25 4.03 10.08 2.84
N ASP A 26 5.18 10.15 2.15
CA ASP A 26 6.16 11.24 2.30
C ASP A 26 5.79 12.51 1.50
N LEU A 27 4.77 12.44 0.63
CA LEU A 27 4.33 13.58 -0.16
C LEU A 27 3.46 14.54 0.67
N ASP A 28 3.88 15.79 0.79
CA ASP A 28 3.18 16.85 1.53
C ASP A 28 1.70 17.04 1.13
N ASP A 29 1.37 16.76 -0.14
CA ASP A 29 0.04 16.93 -0.70
C ASP A 29 -0.87 15.68 -0.53
N VAL A 30 -0.32 14.55 -0.10
CA VAL A 30 -1.08 13.31 0.04
C VAL A 30 -1.68 13.24 1.44
N GLN A 31 -3.00 13.33 1.52
CA GLN A 31 -3.70 13.28 2.81
C GLN A 31 -3.92 11.85 3.32
N GLN A 32 -4.31 10.93 2.45
CA GLN A 32 -4.65 9.55 2.82
C GLN A 32 -4.41 8.60 1.64
N VAL A 33 -3.78 7.47 1.93
CA VAL A 33 -3.58 6.38 0.95
C VAL A 33 -4.48 5.21 1.33
N TYR A 34 -5.20 4.67 0.34
CA TYR A 34 -6.09 3.52 0.52
C TYR A 34 -5.71 2.41 -0.45
N THR A 35 -5.55 1.21 0.07
CA THR A 35 -5.18 0.03 -0.71
C THR A 35 -5.98 -1.19 -0.25
N THR A 36 -6.22 -2.11 -1.18
CA THR A 36 -6.73 -3.46 -0.88
C THR A 36 -5.58 -4.46 -0.67
N ALA A 37 -4.33 -4.05 -0.87
CA ALA A 37 -3.18 -4.94 -0.76
C ALA A 37 -2.96 -5.38 0.69
N ALA A 38 -2.95 -6.69 0.92
CA ALA A 38 -2.47 -7.29 2.16
C ALA A 38 -1.04 -7.77 1.92
N LEU A 39 -0.07 -7.10 2.55
CA LEU A 39 1.35 -7.38 2.39
C LEU A 39 1.76 -8.45 3.40
N VAL A 40 2.36 -9.54 2.92
CA VAL A 40 2.78 -10.70 3.72
C VAL A 40 4.26 -11.00 3.49
#